data_AF-A0A6P1CSB0-F1
#
_entry.id   AF-A0A6P1CSB0-F1
#
_cell.length_a   1.000
_cell.length_b   1.000
_cell.length_c   1.000
_cell.angle_alpha   90.00
_cell.angle_beta   90.00
_cell.angle_gamma   90.00
#
_symmetry.space_group_name_H-M   'P 1'
#
loop_
_entity.id
_entity.type
_entity.pdbx_description
1 polymer ?
#
loop_
_entity_poly.entity_id
_entity_poly.type
_entity_poly.pdbx_seq_one_letter_code
_entity_poly.pdbx_strand_id
1 'polypeptide(L)'
;MNKYTIKYLPSAPQLLSACRGFPDTNDTVIAAAFELGELHSVRITTTPDNTEQIDWRRAQLTHDIDHFVTLAVPVPFPGARIHTETIGRVIDRIAELTTMTYVALSGPSDAAYSEACAKLNELVSAYQDLVHDLAAGIRRLPHNGL
;
A
#
# COMPACT_ATOMS: atom_id res chain seq x y z
N MET A 1 25.23 12.62 -17.74
CA MET A 1 24.24 12.27 -16.69
C MET A 1 23.13 11.46 -17.34
N ASN A 2 23.09 10.16 -17.08
CA ASN A 2 22.19 9.23 -17.77
C ASN A 2 20.76 9.35 -17.19
N LYS A 3 19.77 9.68 -18.03
CA LYS A 3 18.39 10.09 -17.66
C LYS A 3 17.42 8.90 -17.51
N TYR A 4 17.86 7.78 -16.94
CA TYR A 4 16.99 6.62 -16.70
C TYR A 4 17.15 6.13 -15.27
N THR A 5 16.72 6.95 -14.31
CA THR A 5 16.49 6.43 -12.96
C THR A 5 15.30 5.50 -13.04
N ILE A 6 15.55 4.20 -13.06
CA ILE A 6 14.52 3.19 -12.80
C ILE A 6 13.92 3.58 -11.44
N LYS A 7 12.65 3.99 -11.44
CA LYS A 7 11.93 4.28 -10.20
C LYS A 7 11.50 2.93 -9.63
N TYR A 8 12.21 2.46 -8.62
CA TYR A 8 11.86 1.22 -7.93
C TYR A 8 10.62 1.46 -7.05
N LEU A 9 9.76 0.45 -6.98
CA LEU A 9 8.70 0.42 -5.98
C LEU A 9 9.34 0.24 -4.59
N PRO A 10 8.74 0.83 -3.53
CA PRO A 10 9.29 0.69 -2.19
C PRO A 10 9.26 -0.77 -1.74
N SER A 11 10.25 -1.16 -0.94
CA SER A 11 10.24 -2.46 -0.29
C SER A 11 9.20 -2.50 0.84
N ALA A 12 8.78 -3.70 1.22
CA ALA A 12 7.87 -3.94 2.35
C ALA A 12 8.30 -3.20 3.64
N PRO A 13 9.58 -3.23 4.07
CA PRO A 13 10.03 -2.47 5.24
C PRO A 13 9.85 -0.96 5.10
N GLN A 14 10.14 -0.39 3.93
CA GLN A 14 9.98 1.06 3.69
C GLN A 14 8.51 1.45 3.73
N LEU A 15 7.66 0.64 3.07
CA LEU A 15 6.22 0.84 3.08
C LEU A 15 5.64 0.79 4.50
N LEU A 16 6.01 -0.23 5.29
CA LEU A 16 5.58 -0.35 6.68
C LEU A 16 6.06 0.82 7.54
N SER A 17 7.30 1.27 7.34
CA SER A 17 7.84 2.44 8.05
C SER A 17 7.01 3.69 7.75
N ALA A 18 6.70 3.92 6.48
CA ALA A 18 5.87 5.04 6.03
C ALA A 18 4.47 4.98 6.64
N CYS A 19 3.76 3.86 6.53
CA CYS A 19 2.41 3.69 7.10
C CYS A 19 2.36 3.85 8.63
N ARG A 20 3.50 3.72 9.32
CA ARG A 20 3.64 3.91 10.78
C ARG A 20 4.00 5.35 11.16
N GLY A 21 4.14 6.26 10.21
CA GLY A 21 4.52 7.65 10.48
C GLY A 21 6.01 7.96 10.33
N PHE A 22 6.81 7.05 9.81
CA PHE A 22 8.26 7.19 9.67
C PHE A 22 8.72 7.01 8.21
N PRO A 23 8.31 7.89 7.28
CA PRO A 23 8.79 7.83 5.91
C PRO A 23 10.31 8.07 5.86
N ASP A 24 11.04 7.22 5.15
CA ASP A 24 12.48 7.32 4.94
C ASP A 24 12.85 8.26 3.78
N THR A 25 11.93 8.46 2.83
CA THR A 25 12.02 9.41 1.72
C THR A 25 10.70 10.13 1.48
N ASN A 26 10.70 11.14 0.61
CA ASN A 26 9.47 11.80 0.13
C ASN A 26 9.09 11.34 -1.29
N ASP A 27 9.46 10.11 -1.67
CA ASP A 27 9.06 9.55 -2.96
C ASP A 27 7.53 9.38 -3.02
N THR A 28 6.94 9.52 -4.21
CA THR A 28 5.47 9.57 -4.41
C THR A 28 4.71 8.46 -3.67
N VAL A 29 5.18 7.21 -3.77
CA VAL A 29 4.51 6.06 -3.13
C VAL A 29 4.70 6.07 -1.62
N ILE A 30 5.87 6.46 -1.11
CA ILE A 30 6.16 6.54 0.32
C ILE A 30 5.33 7.65 0.98
N ALA A 31 5.28 8.83 0.36
CA ALA A 31 4.46 9.94 0.83
C ALA A 31 2.97 9.59 0.86
N ALA A 32 2.47 8.91 -0.19
CA ALA A 32 1.08 8.44 -0.22
C ALA A 32 0.81 7.35 0.83
N ALA A 33 1.73 6.41 1.05
CA ALA A 33 1.60 5.37 2.07
C ALA A 33 1.59 5.93 3.50
N PHE A 34 2.40 6.96 3.75
CA PHE A 34 2.36 7.72 5.00
C PHE A 34 0.99 8.39 5.20
N GLU A 35 0.51 9.13 4.19
CA GLU A 35 -0.79 9.81 4.28
C GLU A 35 -1.96 8.81 4.43
N LEU A 36 -1.92 7.65 3.76
CA LEU A 36 -2.90 6.58 3.96
C LEU A 36 -2.92 6.08 5.41
N GLY A 37 -1.77 5.94 6.07
CA GLY A 37 -1.68 5.56 7.48
C GLY A 37 -2.34 6.59 8.40
N GLU A 38 -2.08 7.87 8.16
CA GLU A 38 -2.73 8.98 8.88
C GLU A 38 -4.25 8.97 8.67
N LEU A 39 -4.70 8.82 7.41
CA LEU A 39 -6.12 8.79 7.07
C LEU A 39 -6.85 7.64 7.76
N HIS A 40 -6.26 6.43 7.79
CA HIS A 40 -6.83 5.29 8.51
C HIS A 40 -6.88 5.51 10.03
N SER A 41 -5.84 6.13 10.59
CA SER A 41 -5.79 6.49 12.02
C SER A 41 -6.89 7.49 12.39
N VAL A 42 -7.13 8.50 11.55
CA VAL A 42 -8.26 9.43 11.76
C VAL A 42 -9.58 8.70 11.57
N ARG A 43 -9.71 7.89 10.51
CA ARG A 43 -10.95 7.17 10.16
C ARG A 43 -11.47 6.30 11.29
N ILE A 44 -10.60 5.58 11.99
CA ILE A 44 -11.03 4.65 13.05
C ILE A 44 -11.68 5.37 14.24
N THR A 45 -11.33 6.63 14.46
CA THR A 45 -11.91 7.48 15.53
C THR A 45 -13.07 8.36 15.04
N THR A 46 -13.29 8.41 13.73
CA THR A 46 -14.31 9.26 13.11
C THR A 46 -15.64 8.52 13.06
N THR A 47 -16.73 9.21 13.37
CA THR A 47 -18.08 8.66 13.22
C THR A 47 -18.36 8.28 11.75
N PRO A 48 -19.03 7.15 11.45
CA PRO A 48 -19.25 6.69 10.08
C PRO A 48 -19.82 7.75 9.11
N ASP A 49 -20.73 8.60 9.58
CA ASP A 49 -21.36 9.65 8.76
C ASP A 49 -20.39 10.78 8.33
N ASN A 50 -19.16 10.79 8.88
CA ASN A 50 -18.15 11.83 8.65
C ASN A 50 -16.87 11.30 7.98
N THR A 51 -16.87 10.06 7.44
CA THR A 51 -15.67 9.49 6.79
C THR A 51 -15.56 9.80 5.30
N GLU A 52 -16.55 10.45 4.68
CA GLU A 52 -16.61 10.65 3.22
C GLU A 52 -15.36 11.33 2.65
N GLN A 53 -14.91 12.43 3.27
CA GLN A 53 -13.70 13.14 2.82
C GLN A 53 -12.43 12.29 2.97
N ILE A 54 -12.36 11.47 4.03
CA ILE A 54 -11.24 10.56 4.28
C ILE A 54 -11.22 9.46 3.21
N ASP A 55 -12.37 8.86 2.94
CA ASP A 55 -12.53 7.79 1.97
C ASP A 55 -12.27 8.28 0.53
N TRP A 56 -12.70 9.51 0.21
CA TRP A 56 -12.37 10.16 -1.06
C TRP A 56 -10.86 10.37 -1.21
N ARG A 57 -10.19 10.91 -0.18
CA ARG A 57 -8.74 11.13 -0.22
C ARG A 57 -7.95 9.82 -0.34
N ARG A 58 -8.38 8.76 0.37
CA ARG A 58 -7.79 7.41 0.23
C ARG A 58 -7.93 6.87 -1.19
N ALA A 59 -9.10 7.04 -1.80
CA ALA A 59 -9.34 6.61 -3.18
C ALA A 59 -8.44 7.38 -4.17
N GLN A 60 -8.27 8.70 -3.97
CA GLN A 60 -7.37 9.52 -4.78
C GLN A 60 -5.91 9.06 -4.67
N LEU A 61 -5.40 8.85 -3.44
CA LEU A 61 -4.04 8.37 -3.23
C LEU A 61 -3.82 6.99 -3.84
N THR A 62 -4.81 6.09 -3.72
CA THR A 62 -4.79 4.78 -4.37
C THR A 62 -4.64 4.89 -5.88
N HIS A 63 -5.42 5.78 -6.51
CA HIS A 63 -5.33 6.04 -7.94
C HIS A 63 -3.97 6.63 -8.35
N ASP A 64 -3.47 7.61 -7.59
CA ASP A 64 -2.19 8.26 -7.87
C ASP A 64 -1.01 7.25 -7.79
N ILE A 65 -1.06 6.34 -6.81
CA ILE A 65 -0.11 5.24 -6.70
C ILE A 65 -0.18 4.32 -7.93
N ASP A 66 -1.38 3.90 -8.34
CA ASP A 66 -1.54 2.99 -9.48
C ASP A 66 -1.05 3.61 -10.79
N HIS A 67 -1.33 4.90 -10.98
CA HIS A 67 -0.82 5.66 -12.12
C HIS A 67 0.72 5.73 -12.09
N PHE A 68 1.31 6.03 -10.94
CA PHE A 68 2.77 6.01 -10.78
C PHE A 68 3.38 4.64 -11.10
N VAL A 69 2.79 3.57 -10.56
CA VAL A 69 3.27 2.20 -10.74
C VAL A 69 3.26 1.82 -12.21
N THR A 70 2.19 2.17 -12.94
CA THR A 70 2.06 1.93 -14.38
C THR A 70 3.22 2.55 -15.18
N LEU A 71 3.74 3.69 -14.74
CA LEU A 71 4.88 4.36 -15.36
C LEU A 71 6.25 3.86 -14.87
N ALA A 72 6.29 3.25 -13.68
CA ALA A 72 7.51 2.84 -13.01
C ALA A 72 7.94 1.40 -13.33
N VAL A 73 6.98 0.49 -13.54
CA VAL A 73 7.27 -0.93 -13.80
C VAL A 73 7.56 -1.18 -15.29
N PRO A 74 8.42 -2.18 -15.62
CA PRO A 74 8.66 -2.54 -17.00
C PRO A 74 7.40 -3.08 -17.68
N VAL A 75 7.37 -3.00 -19.03
CA VAL A 75 6.32 -3.64 -19.82
C VAL A 75 6.32 -5.15 -19.54
N PRO A 76 5.20 -5.75 -19.10
CA PRO A 76 5.14 -7.17 -18.79
C PRO A 76 5.40 -8.06 -20.00
N PHE A 77 5.94 -9.25 -19.77
CA PHE A 77 6.11 -10.25 -20.83
C PHE A 77 4.77 -10.67 -21.45
N PRO A 78 4.75 -11.06 -22.73
CA PRO A 78 3.58 -11.67 -23.33
C PRO A 78 3.12 -12.89 -22.50
N GLY A 79 1.87 -12.89 -22.05
CA GLY A 79 1.31 -13.97 -21.23
C GLY A 79 1.52 -13.82 -19.71
N ALA A 80 2.11 -12.72 -19.24
CA ALA A 80 2.21 -12.41 -17.81
C ALA A 80 0.83 -12.50 -17.13
N ARG A 81 0.78 -13.20 -15.99
CA ARG A 81 -0.49 -13.45 -15.30
C ARG A 81 -0.99 -12.15 -14.67
N ILE A 82 -2.30 -11.87 -14.81
CA ILE A 82 -2.95 -10.71 -14.19
C ILE A 82 -3.02 -10.94 -12.67
N HIS A 83 -2.70 -9.92 -11.88
CA HIS A 83 -2.95 -9.92 -10.44
C HIS A 83 -4.40 -9.55 -10.13
N THR A 84 -4.90 -9.90 -8.95
CA THR A 84 -6.31 -9.68 -8.58
C THR A 84 -6.62 -8.25 -8.17
N GLU A 85 -5.63 -7.52 -7.66
CA GLU A 85 -5.75 -6.17 -7.15
C GLU A 85 -4.73 -5.23 -7.81
N THR A 86 -4.96 -3.93 -7.65
CA THR A 86 -3.99 -2.89 -8.03
C THR A 86 -2.98 -2.69 -6.89
N ILE A 87 -1.83 -2.06 -7.16
CA ILE A 87 -0.82 -1.84 -6.11
C ILE A 87 -1.32 -0.82 -5.07
N GLY A 88 -1.99 0.23 -5.51
CA GLY A 88 -2.60 1.22 -4.63
C GLY A 88 -3.59 0.59 -3.66
N ARG A 89 -4.43 -0.35 -4.11
CA ARG A 89 -5.36 -1.08 -3.23
C ARG A 89 -4.63 -1.96 -2.21
N VAL A 90 -3.56 -2.64 -2.63
CA VAL A 90 -2.74 -3.44 -1.70
C VAL A 90 -2.11 -2.53 -0.64
N ILE A 91 -1.58 -1.37 -1.04
CA ILE A 91 -0.97 -0.40 -0.12
C ILE A 91 -2.00 0.20 0.84
N ASP A 92 -3.18 0.58 0.37
CA ASP A 92 -4.27 1.08 1.23
C ASP A 92 -4.68 0.06 2.29
N ARG A 93 -4.75 -1.23 1.94
CA ARG A 93 -5.02 -2.32 2.90
C ARG A 93 -3.87 -2.56 3.87
N ILE A 94 -2.62 -2.38 3.45
CA ILE A 94 -1.45 -2.44 4.36
C ILE A 94 -1.54 -1.30 5.39
N ALA A 95 -1.90 -0.08 4.97
CA ALA A 95 -2.09 1.06 5.86
C ALA A 95 -3.25 0.82 6.86
N GLU A 96 -4.36 0.25 6.38
CA GLU A 96 -5.49 -0.15 7.22
C GLU A 96 -5.06 -1.16 8.30
N LEU A 97 -4.45 -2.28 7.89
CA LEU A 97 -4.01 -3.34 8.81
C LEU A 97 -2.92 -2.88 9.76
N THR A 98 -2.05 -1.95 9.33
CA THR A 98 -1.05 -1.32 10.19
C THR A 98 -1.74 -0.55 11.32
N THR A 99 -2.74 0.26 10.99
CA THR A 99 -3.55 1.02 11.95
C THR A 99 -4.30 0.08 12.90
N MET A 100 -4.96 -0.95 12.36
CA MET A 100 -5.68 -1.94 13.16
C MET A 100 -4.76 -2.70 14.13
N THR A 101 -3.54 -3.03 13.71
CA THR A 101 -2.55 -3.69 14.56
C THR A 101 -2.13 -2.78 15.72
N TYR A 102 -1.93 -1.49 15.47
CA TYR A 102 -1.59 -0.51 16.51
C TYR A 102 -2.73 -0.33 17.53
N VAL A 103 -3.97 -0.30 17.05
CA VAL A 103 -5.16 -0.23 17.91
C VAL A 103 -5.31 -1.50 18.74
N ALA A 104 -5.14 -2.67 18.12
CA ALA A 104 -5.22 -3.96 18.81
C ALA A 104 -4.13 -4.13 19.88
N LEU A 105 -2.93 -3.57 19.66
CA LEU A 105 -1.83 -3.57 20.64
C LEU A 105 -2.21 -2.85 21.94
N SER A 106 -3.05 -1.82 21.85
CA SER A 106 -3.54 -1.07 23.02
C SER A 106 -4.82 -1.68 23.62
N GLY A 107 -5.36 -2.74 23.00
CA GLY A 107 -6.58 -3.40 23.42
C GLY A 107 -6.35 -4.47 24.49
N PRO A 108 -7.42 -4.97 25.12
CA PRO A 108 -7.32 -5.94 26.22
C PRO A 108 -7.10 -7.40 25.76
N SER A 109 -7.00 -7.67 24.44
CA SER A 109 -6.99 -9.02 23.88
C SER A 109 -5.73 -9.30 23.07
N ASP A 110 -4.84 -10.13 23.64
CA ASP A 110 -3.63 -10.60 22.95
C ASP A 110 -3.95 -11.40 21.69
N ALA A 111 -5.08 -12.13 21.67
CA ALA A 111 -5.52 -12.89 20.51
C ALA A 111 -5.86 -11.96 19.33
N ALA A 112 -6.53 -10.84 19.60
CA ALA A 112 -6.87 -9.86 18.56
C ALA A 112 -5.62 -9.19 17.98
N TYR A 113 -4.65 -8.86 18.84
CA TYR A 113 -3.36 -8.33 18.39
C TYR A 113 -2.59 -9.35 17.53
N SER A 114 -2.49 -10.61 17.98
CA SER A 114 -1.82 -11.67 17.25
C SER A 114 -2.45 -11.91 15.87
N GLU A 115 -3.78 -11.91 15.78
CA GLU A 115 -4.50 -12.07 14.51
C GLU A 115 -4.25 -10.88 13.56
N ALA A 116 -4.27 -9.64 14.07
CA ALA A 116 -3.97 -8.45 13.28
C ALA A 116 -2.53 -8.48 12.74
N CYS A 117 -1.56 -8.85 13.58
CA CYS A 117 -0.17 -9.05 13.19
C CYS A 117 -0.03 -10.11 12.09
N ALA A 118 -0.72 -11.25 12.22
CA ALA A 118 -0.66 -12.32 11.22
C ALA A 118 -1.18 -11.83 9.85
N LYS A 119 -2.34 -11.17 9.83
CA LYS A 119 -2.92 -10.60 8.60
C LYS A 119 -2.01 -9.54 7.96
N LEU A 120 -1.43 -8.65 8.75
CA LEU A 120 -0.50 -7.64 8.26
C LEU A 120 0.76 -8.29 7.65
N ASN A 121 1.35 -9.26 8.36
CA ASN A 121 2.56 -9.94 7.89
C ASN A 121 2.33 -10.73 6.60
N GLU A 122 1.18 -11.40 6.48
CA GLU A 122 0.79 -12.10 5.25
C GLU A 122 0.68 -11.12 4.07
N LEU A 123 -0.04 -10.01 4.24
CA LEU A 123 -0.24 -9.04 3.17
C LEU A 123 1.07 -8.34 2.77
N VAL A 124 1.91 -7.99 3.73
CA VAL A 124 3.21 -7.36 3.48
C VAL A 124 4.16 -8.32 2.75
N SER A 125 4.15 -9.61 3.10
CA SER A 125 4.94 -10.62 2.39
C SER A 125 4.46 -10.76 0.95
N ALA A 126 3.14 -10.87 0.74
CA ALA A 126 2.55 -10.93 -0.58
C ALA A 126 2.83 -9.67 -1.42
N TYR A 127 2.87 -8.49 -0.80
CA TYR A 127 3.28 -7.25 -1.46
C TYR A 127 4.74 -7.31 -1.94
N GLN A 128 5.67 -7.79 -1.10
CA GLN A 128 7.07 -7.90 -1.49
C GLN A 128 7.26 -8.84 -2.69
N ASP A 129 6.57 -9.98 -2.68
CA ASP A 129 6.57 -10.91 -3.81
C ASP A 129 5.99 -10.27 -5.07
N LEU A 130 4.88 -9.53 -4.94
CA LEU A 130 4.28 -8.80 -6.05
C LEU A 130 5.23 -7.74 -6.63
N VAL A 131 5.95 -7.00 -5.79
CA VAL A 131 6.97 -6.03 -6.24
C VAL A 131 8.07 -6.73 -7.05
N HIS A 132 8.57 -7.88 -6.58
CA HIS A 132 9.56 -8.67 -7.33
C HIS A 132 9.01 -9.16 -8.67
N ASP A 133 7.79 -9.70 -8.67
CA ASP A 133 7.13 -10.20 -9.88
C ASP A 133 6.90 -9.09 -10.93
N LEU A 134 6.53 -7.90 -10.49
CA LEU A 134 6.37 -6.72 -11.36
C LEU A 134 7.71 -6.24 -11.92
N ALA A 135 8.74 -6.17 -11.07
CA ALA A 135 10.09 -5.80 -11.50
C ALA A 135 10.68 -6.80 -12.51
N ALA A 136 10.33 -8.09 -12.39
CA ALA A 136 10.69 -9.14 -13.33
C ALA A 136 9.80 -9.19 -14.58
N GLY A 137 8.71 -8.41 -14.65
CA GLY A 137 7.78 -8.38 -15.79
C GLY A 137 6.93 -9.65 -15.95
N ILE A 138 6.89 -10.53 -14.95
CA ILE A 138 6.16 -11.81 -14.99
C ILE A 138 4.72 -11.70 -14.47
N ARG A 139 4.38 -10.54 -13.91
CA ARG A 139 3.04 -10.18 -13.45
C ARG A 139 2.61 -8.86 -14.07
N ARG A 140 1.31 -8.74 -14.32
CA ARG A 140 0.68 -7.47 -14.72
C ARG A 140 -0.46 -7.12 -13.78
N LEU A 141 -0.66 -5.83 -13.56
CA LEU A 141 -1.75 -5.32 -12.75
C LEU A 141 -3.06 -5.28 -13.56
N PRO A 142 -4.22 -5.37 -12.91
CA PRO A 142 -5.49 -5.12 -13.59
C PRO A 142 -5.52 -3.67 -14.10
N HIS A 143 -6.24 -3.43 -15.20
CA HIS A 143 -6.44 -2.07 -15.68
C HIS A 143 -7.39 -1.35 -14.74
N ASN A 144 -6.95 -0.22 -14.22
CA ASN A 144 -7.83 0.74 -13.57
C ASN A 144 -8.56 1.44 -14.71
N GLY A 145 -9.79 1.04 -15.01
CA GLY A 145 -10.60 1.73 -16.00
C GLY A 145 -10.58 3.24 -15.68
N LEU A 146 -10.15 4.04 -16.65
CA LEU A 146 -10.47 5.46 -16.71
C LEU A 146 -11.91 5.61 -17.22
#